data_AF-A0A839Y4V3-F1
#
_entry.id   AF-A0A839Y4V3-F1
#
_cell.length_a   1.000
_cell.length_b   1.000
_cell.length_c   1.000
_cell.angle_alpha   90.00
_cell.angle_beta   90.00
_cell.angle_gamma   90.00
#
_symmetry.space_group_name_H-M   'P 1'
#
loop_
_entity.id
_entity.type
_entity.pdbx_description
1 polymer ?
#
loop_
_entity_poly.entity_id
_entity_poly.type
_entity_poly.pdbx_seq_one_letter_code
_entity_poly.pdbx_strand_id
1 'polypeptide(L)'
;MTPTVTGALDRVLGARLPAPPEQLRRGPFRRGAFASPLHSERRAARTGAFLGIAFTVCFLTGLISHWVQQPPGWFSWPASPSWLYRVTQGTHVATGLASIPLLLVKLWTVYPKLFEWPPAGSPSRAVSRLAVLVLVGTSVMQLLTGLINIAEWYPFGFFFTTTHYWTGWIAIGAVLVHVGAKAPEIRRGLARRGSPAATAGLDDEQAAELTAVDDEAETGGVPRRAFVLAAGLAVGAVTLTTVGQSFTPLARVSVLGPRIAGVGPQGLPVRQTAEKAGTTDVGADYRLVVEGPQRLELSLADLQAFPQRTERLPISCVEGWSANATWTGVRLADLLEAAGLPPGTEVTVESLQTGGLYRVSTVSAPHARSPRTLLALRLNGEELAPDHGYPVRLIAPNRPGVMQTKWVTRVAPGTGGIGG
;
A
#
# COMPACT_ATOMS: atom_id res chain seq x y z
N MET A 1 -43.54 -44.97 -9.15
CA MET A 1 -42.95 -44.06 -8.15
C MET A 1 -42.06 -43.06 -8.88
N THR A 2 -42.60 -41.86 -9.15
CA THR A 2 -41.91 -40.77 -9.85
C THR A 2 -40.96 -40.09 -8.86
N PRO A 3 -39.65 -39.99 -9.13
CA PRO A 3 -38.75 -39.23 -8.28
C PRO A 3 -39.15 -37.75 -8.36
N THR A 4 -39.54 -37.18 -7.23
CA THR A 4 -39.89 -35.77 -7.11
C THR A 4 -38.67 -34.90 -7.43
N VAL A 5 -38.89 -33.85 -8.22
CA VAL A 5 -37.87 -32.88 -8.69
C VAL A 5 -37.04 -32.27 -7.53
N THR A 6 -37.61 -32.21 -6.33
CA THR A 6 -36.93 -31.82 -5.08
C THR A 6 -35.72 -32.70 -4.74
N GLY A 7 -35.79 -34.02 -4.97
CA GLY A 7 -34.68 -34.95 -4.67
C GLY A 7 -33.49 -34.90 -5.65
N ALA A 8 -33.64 -34.21 -6.79
CA ALA A 8 -32.55 -33.95 -7.73
C ALA A 8 -31.81 -32.66 -7.36
N LEU A 9 -32.54 -31.60 -6.97
CA LEU A 9 -31.96 -30.35 -6.47
C LEU A 9 -31.22 -30.55 -5.14
N ASP A 10 -31.76 -31.32 -4.20
CA ASP A 10 -31.07 -31.62 -2.92
C ASP A 10 -29.79 -32.45 -3.12
N ARG A 11 -29.75 -33.32 -4.13
CA ARG A 11 -28.54 -34.06 -4.52
C ARG A 11 -27.48 -33.16 -5.14
N VAL A 12 -27.90 -32.15 -5.91
CA VAL A 12 -27.03 -31.13 -6.51
C VAL A 12 -26.58 -30.10 -5.47
N LEU A 13 -27.38 -29.86 -4.42
CA LEU A 13 -27.15 -28.82 -3.41
C LEU A 13 -26.48 -29.30 -2.11
N GLY A 14 -26.42 -30.61 -1.82
CA GLY A 14 -25.52 -31.15 -0.81
C GLY A 14 -26.14 -32.09 0.23
N ALA A 15 -26.68 -33.24 -0.21
CA ALA A 15 -26.87 -34.37 0.69
C ALA A 15 -25.51 -34.91 1.18
N ARG A 16 -25.46 -35.35 2.46
CA ARG A 16 -24.28 -35.83 3.22
C ARG A 16 -23.12 -36.28 2.34
N LEU A 17 -22.01 -35.55 2.48
CA LEU A 17 -20.83 -35.76 1.68
C LEU A 17 -20.21 -37.13 1.99
N PRO A 18 -19.81 -37.89 0.96
CA PRO A 18 -19.19 -39.19 1.18
C PRO A 18 -17.88 -39.03 1.95
N ALA A 19 -17.56 -39.99 2.82
CA ALA A 19 -16.24 -40.05 3.44
C ALA A 19 -15.16 -40.26 2.36
N PRO A 20 -13.91 -39.79 2.60
CA PRO A 20 -12.81 -40.07 1.69
C PRO A 20 -12.65 -41.59 1.50
N PRO A 21 -12.35 -42.06 0.26
CA PRO A 21 -11.98 -43.44 -0.02
C PRO A 21 -10.95 -43.95 0.97
N GLU A 22 -11.03 -45.23 1.33
CA GLU A 22 -10.16 -45.82 2.36
C GLU A 22 -8.67 -45.64 2.07
N GLN A 23 -8.29 -45.71 0.79
CA GLN A 23 -6.93 -45.46 0.29
C GLN A 23 -6.43 -44.04 0.59
N LEU A 24 -7.34 -43.06 0.66
CA LEU A 24 -7.03 -41.67 0.94
C LEU A 24 -7.09 -41.33 2.44
N ARG A 25 -7.56 -42.22 3.33
CA ARG A 25 -7.66 -41.97 4.79
C ARG A 25 -6.30 -42.05 5.51
N ARG A 26 -5.27 -41.43 4.95
CA ARG A 26 -3.92 -41.34 5.52
C ARG A 26 -3.46 -39.88 5.52
N GLY A 27 -2.45 -39.59 6.34
CA GLY A 27 -1.88 -38.24 6.44
C GLY A 27 -2.94 -37.18 6.76
N PRO A 28 -3.11 -36.12 5.95
CA PRO A 28 -4.03 -35.01 6.24
C PRO A 28 -5.52 -35.36 6.17
N PHE A 29 -5.90 -36.48 5.55
CA PHE A 29 -7.30 -36.92 5.42
C PHE A 29 -7.72 -37.93 6.49
N ARG A 30 -6.84 -38.26 7.46
CA ARG A 30 -7.21 -39.12 8.60
C ARG A 30 -8.16 -38.39 9.55
N ARG A 31 -9.07 -39.10 10.22
CA ARG A 31 -9.87 -38.49 11.30
C ARG A 31 -8.95 -37.94 12.39
N GLY A 32 -9.23 -36.73 12.86
CA GLY A 32 -8.40 -36.06 13.88
C GLY A 32 -7.00 -35.66 13.40
N ALA A 33 -6.73 -35.60 12.09
CA ALA A 33 -5.43 -35.17 11.55
C ALA A 33 -4.96 -33.82 12.14
N PHE A 34 -5.92 -32.94 12.39
CA PHE A 34 -5.74 -31.56 12.80
C PHE A 34 -6.41 -31.29 14.15
N ALA A 35 -6.09 -32.09 15.18
CA ALA A 35 -6.65 -31.99 16.53
C ALA A 35 -6.21 -30.73 17.31
N SER A 36 -5.47 -29.81 16.69
CA SER A 36 -5.04 -28.58 17.36
C SER A 36 -6.25 -27.69 17.61
N PRO A 37 -6.49 -27.28 18.87
CA PRO A 37 -7.65 -26.45 19.19
C PRO A 37 -7.43 -24.98 18.77
N LEU A 38 -6.32 -24.71 18.08
CA LEU A 38 -5.99 -23.45 17.45
C LEU A 38 -6.69 -23.25 16.09
N HIS A 39 -7.33 -24.28 15.52
CA HIS A 39 -8.09 -24.22 14.26
C HIS A 39 -9.59 -23.88 14.44
N SER A 40 -9.95 -23.12 15.47
CA SER A 40 -11.36 -22.84 15.78
C SER A 40 -11.98 -21.71 14.93
N GLU A 41 -13.30 -21.78 14.73
CA GLU A 41 -14.10 -20.75 14.03
C GLU A 41 -13.88 -19.37 14.65
N ARG A 42 -13.87 -19.30 15.99
CA ARG A 42 -13.65 -18.08 16.77
C ARG A 42 -12.30 -17.42 16.50
N ARG A 43 -11.20 -18.19 16.43
CA ARG A 43 -9.87 -17.64 16.09
C ARG A 43 -9.84 -17.18 14.64
N ALA A 44 -10.39 -17.97 13.73
CA ALA A 44 -10.47 -17.63 12.31
C ALA A 44 -11.25 -16.32 12.07
N ALA A 45 -12.36 -16.12 12.76
CA ALA A 45 -13.19 -14.92 12.65
C ALA A 45 -12.46 -13.68 13.19
N ARG A 46 -11.82 -13.77 14.36
CA ARG A 46 -11.10 -12.65 14.98
C ARG A 46 -9.89 -12.22 14.16
N THR A 47 -9.03 -13.15 13.77
CA THR A 47 -7.88 -12.84 12.88
C THR A 47 -8.38 -12.30 11.54
N GLY A 48 -9.46 -12.87 11.01
CA GLY A 48 -10.11 -12.39 9.79
C GLY A 48 -10.63 -10.96 9.89
N ALA A 49 -11.17 -10.55 11.04
CA ALA A 49 -11.63 -9.18 11.26
C ALA A 49 -10.47 -8.17 11.25
N PHE A 50 -9.36 -8.48 11.93
CA PHE A 50 -8.16 -7.64 11.86
C PHE A 50 -7.60 -7.55 10.45
N LEU A 51 -7.55 -8.68 9.73
CA LEU A 51 -7.09 -8.72 8.34
C LEU A 51 -8.02 -7.90 7.43
N GLY A 52 -9.33 -8.01 7.60
CA GLY A 52 -10.31 -7.22 6.84
C GLY A 52 -10.11 -5.72 7.03
N ILE A 53 -9.97 -5.26 8.29
CA ILE A 53 -9.65 -3.86 8.60
C ILE A 53 -8.34 -3.44 7.95
N ALA A 54 -7.29 -4.26 8.06
CA ALA A 54 -5.98 -3.95 7.50
C ALA A 54 -6.02 -3.83 5.97
N PHE A 55 -6.69 -4.76 5.27
CA PHE A 55 -6.88 -4.69 3.82
C PHE A 55 -7.70 -3.47 3.41
N THR A 56 -8.76 -3.11 4.14
CA THR A 56 -9.53 -1.90 3.87
C THR A 56 -8.68 -0.64 4.03
N VAL A 57 -7.89 -0.53 5.11
CA VAL A 57 -6.99 0.61 5.32
C VAL A 57 -5.93 0.69 4.23
N CYS A 58 -5.27 -0.42 3.87
CA CYS A 58 -4.32 -0.48 2.75
C CYS A 58 -4.97 -0.05 1.43
N PHE A 59 -6.16 -0.58 1.14
CA PHE A 59 -6.86 -0.27 -0.10
C PHE A 59 -7.19 1.23 -0.21
N LEU A 60 -7.78 1.82 0.84
CA LEU A 60 -8.15 3.23 0.84
C LEU A 60 -6.92 4.16 0.77
N THR A 61 -5.87 3.87 1.54
CA THR A 61 -4.64 4.66 1.52
C THR A 61 -3.87 4.51 0.21
N GLY A 62 -3.89 3.32 -0.40
CA GLY A 62 -3.31 3.05 -1.72
C GLY A 62 -4.07 3.78 -2.83
N LEU A 63 -5.41 3.81 -2.74
CA LEU A 63 -6.27 4.55 -3.67
C LEU A 63 -6.00 6.06 -3.60
N ILE A 64 -5.84 6.61 -2.39
CA ILE A 64 -5.41 8.00 -2.21
C ILE A 64 -4.05 8.22 -2.87
N SER A 65 -3.06 7.37 -2.60
CA SER A 65 -1.72 7.48 -3.20
C SER A 65 -1.74 7.41 -4.73
N HIS A 66 -2.63 6.58 -5.30
CA HIS A 66 -2.89 6.52 -6.73
C HIS A 66 -3.51 7.82 -7.27
N TRP A 67 -4.58 8.34 -6.66
CA TRP A 67 -5.21 9.59 -7.08
C TRP A 67 -4.30 10.81 -6.93
N VAL A 68 -3.36 10.81 -5.98
CA VAL A 68 -2.37 11.91 -5.90
C VAL A 68 -1.40 11.87 -7.08
N GLN A 69 -1.04 10.68 -7.58
CA GLN A 69 -0.14 10.51 -8.73
C GLN A 69 -0.86 10.65 -10.07
N GLN A 70 -2.11 10.21 -10.14
CA GLN A 70 -2.98 10.19 -11.32
C GLN A 70 -4.36 10.73 -10.93
N PRO A 71 -4.48 12.05 -10.71
CA PRO A 71 -5.72 12.65 -10.22
C PRO A 71 -6.84 12.54 -11.25
N PRO A 72 -7.98 11.90 -10.92
CA PRO A 72 -9.17 12.04 -11.73
C PRO A 72 -9.67 13.49 -11.68
N GLY A 73 -10.41 13.94 -12.69
CA GLY A 73 -10.78 15.36 -12.84
C GLY A 73 -11.58 15.98 -11.67
N TRP A 74 -12.18 15.16 -10.81
CA TRP A 74 -12.90 15.61 -9.61
C TRP A 74 -12.03 15.62 -8.33
N PHE A 75 -10.84 15.04 -8.37
CA PHE A 75 -9.97 14.90 -7.19
C PHE A 75 -8.96 16.03 -7.13
N SER A 76 -8.92 16.71 -5.99
CA SER A 76 -7.93 17.76 -5.71
C SER A 76 -7.18 17.42 -4.43
N TRP A 77 -5.85 17.44 -4.51
CA TRP A 77 -4.98 17.19 -3.37
C TRP A 77 -4.39 18.50 -2.85
N PRO A 78 -4.50 18.78 -1.54
CA PRO A 78 -4.05 20.05 -0.99
C PRO A 78 -2.53 20.10 -0.84
N ALA A 79 -1.94 21.29 -0.95
CA ALA A 79 -0.51 21.50 -0.66
C ALA A 79 -0.17 21.45 0.84
N SER A 80 -1.17 21.43 1.72
CA SER A 80 -0.99 21.47 3.17
C SER A 80 -2.03 20.61 3.91
N PRO A 81 -1.68 20.04 5.07
CA PRO A 81 -0.39 20.14 5.73
C PRO A 81 0.69 19.29 5.04
N SER A 82 1.96 19.71 5.12
CA SER A 82 3.08 19.07 4.38
C SER A 82 3.35 17.61 4.78
N TRP A 83 2.78 17.16 5.90
CA TRP A 83 2.97 15.80 6.43
C TRP A 83 1.87 14.82 6.02
N LEU A 84 0.78 15.25 5.37
CA LEU A 84 -0.40 14.41 5.15
C LEU A 84 -0.07 13.18 4.29
N TYR A 85 0.61 13.34 3.16
CA TYR A 85 1.00 12.25 2.27
C TYR A 85 1.96 11.26 2.96
N ARG A 86 2.88 11.77 3.79
CA ARG A 86 3.76 10.93 4.61
C ARG A 86 2.95 10.01 5.54
N VAL A 87 1.91 10.53 6.17
CA VAL A 87 1.06 9.75 7.07
C VAL A 87 0.21 8.74 6.30
N THR A 88 -0.44 9.14 5.20
CA THR A 88 -1.25 8.22 4.41
C THR A 88 -0.40 7.10 3.80
N GLN A 89 0.76 7.43 3.23
CA GLN A 89 1.66 6.45 2.62
C GLN A 89 2.35 5.57 3.68
N GLY A 90 2.77 6.16 4.81
CA GLY A 90 3.30 5.39 5.94
C GLY A 90 2.26 4.41 6.49
N THR A 91 1.00 4.82 6.62
CA THR A 91 -0.11 3.96 7.04
C THR A 91 -0.34 2.82 6.06
N HIS A 92 -0.30 3.08 4.75
CA HIS A 92 -0.43 2.07 3.71
C HIS A 92 0.61 0.96 3.87
N VAL A 93 1.89 1.34 3.94
CA VAL A 93 3.02 0.41 4.04
C VAL A 93 3.01 -0.32 5.38
N ALA A 94 2.79 0.38 6.49
CA ALA A 94 2.70 -0.20 7.82
C ALA A 94 1.64 -1.29 7.91
N THR A 95 0.45 -0.97 7.41
CA THR A 95 -0.69 -1.87 7.47
C THR A 95 -0.48 -3.06 6.52
N GLY A 96 0.17 -2.85 5.38
CA GLY A 96 0.51 -3.93 4.45
C GLY A 96 1.49 -4.92 5.09
N LEU A 97 2.55 -4.42 5.72
CA LEU A 97 3.51 -5.25 6.43
C LEU A 97 2.90 -5.98 7.63
N ALA A 98 2.05 -5.30 8.41
CA ALA A 98 1.29 -5.91 9.51
C ALA A 98 0.35 -7.02 9.03
N SER A 99 -0.15 -6.93 7.79
CA SER A 99 -1.03 -7.93 7.20
C SER A 99 -0.32 -9.25 6.87
N ILE A 100 1.01 -9.26 6.70
CA ILE A 100 1.78 -10.48 6.38
C ILE A 100 1.64 -11.53 7.49
N PRO A 101 2.04 -11.26 8.76
CA PRO A 101 1.89 -12.25 9.83
C PRO A 101 0.43 -12.58 10.10
N LEU A 102 -0.49 -11.61 9.99
CA LEU A 102 -1.93 -11.85 10.16
C LEU A 102 -2.48 -12.82 9.10
N LEU A 103 -2.06 -12.67 7.84
CA LEU A 103 -2.44 -13.56 6.74
C LEU A 103 -1.89 -14.96 6.99
N LEU A 104 -0.61 -15.10 7.39
CA LEU A 104 -0.02 -16.40 7.69
C LEU A 104 -0.75 -17.12 8.83
N VAL A 105 -1.07 -16.40 9.91
CA VAL A 105 -1.92 -16.94 10.99
C VAL A 105 -3.28 -17.36 10.45
N LYS A 106 -3.92 -16.52 9.63
CA LYS A 106 -5.25 -16.82 9.08
C LYS A 106 -5.22 -18.08 8.22
N LEU A 107 -4.25 -18.18 7.31
CA LEU A 107 -4.04 -19.33 6.43
C LEU A 107 -3.77 -20.59 7.25
N TRP A 108 -2.90 -20.52 8.25
CA TRP A 108 -2.64 -21.63 9.16
C TRP A 108 -3.89 -22.00 9.98
N THR A 109 -4.68 -21.03 10.43
CA THR A 109 -5.92 -21.33 11.19
C THR A 109 -6.90 -22.12 10.33
N VAL A 110 -7.03 -21.80 9.04
CA VAL A 110 -8.02 -22.42 8.14
C VAL A 110 -7.45 -23.52 7.23
N TYR A 111 -6.15 -23.81 7.31
CA TYR A 111 -5.49 -24.80 6.45
C TYR A 111 -6.15 -26.19 6.47
N PRO A 112 -6.70 -26.69 7.61
CA PRO A 112 -7.39 -27.99 7.62
C PRO A 112 -8.54 -28.06 6.61
N LYS A 113 -9.20 -26.92 6.34
CA LYS A 113 -10.31 -26.84 5.38
C LYS A 113 -9.90 -27.10 3.93
N LEU A 114 -8.61 -26.97 3.61
CA LEU A 114 -8.06 -27.33 2.29
C LEU A 114 -8.14 -28.85 2.04
N PHE A 115 -8.12 -29.65 3.11
CA PHE A 115 -8.15 -31.11 3.07
C PHE A 115 -9.56 -31.69 3.31
N GLU A 116 -10.61 -30.86 3.31
CA GLU A 116 -11.98 -31.35 3.37
C GLU A 116 -12.32 -32.14 2.10
N TRP A 117 -12.91 -33.34 2.29
CA TRP A 117 -13.37 -34.21 1.23
C TRP A 117 -14.90 -34.16 1.10
N PRO A 118 -15.48 -34.31 -0.11
CA PRO A 118 -14.84 -34.22 -1.42
C PRO A 118 -14.43 -32.79 -1.78
N PRO A 119 -13.39 -32.60 -2.62
CA PRO A 119 -12.86 -31.28 -2.93
C PRO A 119 -13.90 -30.34 -3.57
N ALA A 120 -14.74 -30.82 -4.47
CA ALA A 120 -15.70 -29.97 -5.19
C ALA A 120 -17.07 -30.66 -5.35
N GLY A 121 -17.47 -31.49 -4.38
CA GLY A 121 -18.64 -32.38 -4.45
C GLY A 121 -20.01 -31.76 -4.74
N SER A 122 -20.08 -30.45 -5.01
CA SER A 122 -21.22 -29.76 -5.62
C SER A 122 -20.72 -28.51 -6.39
N PRO A 123 -21.49 -28.00 -7.38
CA PRO A 123 -21.17 -26.75 -8.07
C PRO A 123 -21.01 -25.55 -7.13
N SER A 124 -21.87 -25.44 -6.10
CA SER A 124 -21.80 -24.37 -5.10
C SER A 124 -20.50 -24.42 -4.29
N ARG A 125 -20.03 -25.63 -3.95
CA ARG A 125 -18.74 -25.82 -3.27
C ARG A 125 -17.56 -25.50 -4.19
N ALA A 126 -17.63 -25.86 -5.47
CA ALA A 126 -16.61 -25.52 -6.45
C ALA A 126 -16.44 -23.99 -6.57
N VAL A 127 -17.55 -23.26 -6.73
CA VAL A 127 -17.56 -21.78 -6.78
C VAL A 127 -17.00 -21.17 -5.49
N SER A 128 -17.41 -21.69 -4.33
CA SER A 128 -16.91 -21.23 -3.03
C SER A 128 -15.40 -21.41 -2.90
N ARG A 129 -14.86 -22.54 -3.36
CA ARG A 129 -13.40 -22.78 -3.34
C ARG A 129 -12.66 -21.91 -4.33
N LEU A 130 -13.21 -21.66 -5.51
CA LEU A 130 -12.63 -20.74 -6.48
C LEU A 130 -12.56 -19.31 -5.92
N ALA A 131 -13.62 -18.85 -5.25
CA ALA A 131 -13.62 -17.55 -4.59
C ALA A 131 -12.53 -17.44 -3.50
N VAL A 132 -12.32 -18.51 -2.73
CA VAL A 132 -11.22 -18.58 -1.74
C VAL A 132 -9.86 -18.57 -2.44
N LEU A 133 -9.70 -19.29 -3.56
CA LEU A 133 -8.45 -19.28 -4.33
C LEU A 133 -8.12 -17.86 -4.83
N VAL A 134 -9.10 -17.14 -5.37
CA VAL A 134 -8.93 -15.74 -5.80
C VAL A 134 -8.55 -14.86 -4.60
N LEU A 135 -9.24 -14.99 -3.46
CA LEU A 135 -8.93 -14.24 -2.25
C LEU A 135 -7.48 -14.48 -1.79
N VAL A 136 -7.06 -15.74 -1.68
CA VAL A 136 -5.73 -16.10 -1.21
C VAL A 136 -4.67 -15.65 -2.21
N GLY A 137 -4.86 -15.93 -3.49
CA GLY A 137 -3.92 -15.56 -4.55
C GLY A 137 -3.70 -14.06 -4.63
N THR A 138 -4.78 -13.28 -4.62
CA THR A 138 -4.69 -11.80 -4.65
C THR A 138 -4.10 -11.24 -3.37
N SER A 139 -4.43 -11.79 -2.19
CA SER A 139 -3.83 -11.38 -0.91
C SER A 139 -2.33 -11.61 -0.87
N VAL A 140 -1.87 -12.81 -1.28
CA VAL A 140 -0.44 -13.14 -1.33
C VAL A 140 0.27 -12.26 -2.36
N MET A 141 -0.30 -12.11 -3.56
CA MET A 141 0.26 -11.25 -4.60
C MET A 141 0.43 -9.80 -4.12
N GLN A 142 -0.58 -9.23 -3.47
CA GLN A 142 -0.53 -7.86 -2.93
C GLN A 142 0.60 -7.67 -1.94
N LEU A 143 0.66 -8.55 -0.93
CA LEU A 143 1.64 -8.41 0.14
C LEU A 143 3.06 -8.72 -0.34
N LEU A 144 3.23 -9.73 -1.20
CA LEU A 144 4.53 -10.09 -1.73
C LEU A 144 5.08 -9.02 -2.67
N THR A 145 4.27 -8.55 -3.64
CA THR A 145 4.71 -7.48 -4.55
C THR A 145 4.95 -6.17 -3.81
N GLY A 146 4.12 -5.84 -2.82
CA GLY A 146 4.34 -4.68 -1.95
C GLY A 146 5.66 -4.77 -1.17
N LEU A 147 5.94 -5.92 -0.56
CA LEU A 147 7.19 -6.18 0.17
C LEU A 147 8.41 -6.08 -0.75
N ILE A 148 8.33 -6.68 -1.93
CA ILE A 148 9.40 -6.67 -2.92
C ILE A 148 9.63 -5.25 -3.46
N ASN A 149 8.56 -4.46 -3.67
CA ASN A 149 8.65 -3.05 -4.04
C ASN A 149 9.35 -2.21 -2.98
N ILE A 150 9.09 -2.46 -1.69
CA ILE A 150 9.83 -1.81 -0.59
C ILE A 150 11.32 -2.14 -0.68
N ALA A 151 11.67 -3.37 -1.05
CA ALA A 151 13.05 -3.82 -1.22
C ALA A 151 13.72 -3.37 -2.54
N GLU A 152 13.00 -2.64 -3.41
CA GLU A 152 13.44 -2.19 -4.74
C GLU A 152 13.97 -3.27 -5.67
N TRP A 153 13.58 -4.51 -5.40
CA TRP A 153 13.92 -5.65 -6.24
C TRP A 153 12.78 -5.87 -7.22
N TYR A 154 12.97 -5.74 -8.53
CA TYR A 154 11.87 -5.91 -9.50
C TYR A 154 12.16 -7.11 -10.42
N PRO A 155 12.02 -8.35 -9.94
CA PRO A 155 12.28 -9.55 -10.74
C PRO A 155 11.17 -9.85 -11.76
N PHE A 156 10.16 -8.99 -11.88
CA PHE A 156 8.97 -9.20 -12.71
C PHE A 156 8.94 -8.28 -13.93
N GLY A 157 8.48 -8.79 -15.07
CA GLY A 157 8.38 -8.04 -16.33
C GLY A 157 7.15 -7.13 -16.47
N PHE A 158 6.42 -6.85 -15.39
CA PHE A 158 5.23 -5.99 -15.40
C PHE A 158 5.44 -4.71 -14.60
N PHE A 159 4.64 -3.67 -14.91
CA PHE A 159 4.70 -2.42 -14.18
C PHE A 159 3.98 -2.53 -12.83
N PHE A 160 4.74 -2.46 -11.74
CA PHE A 160 4.27 -2.72 -10.39
C PHE A 160 3.00 -1.91 -10.02
N THR A 161 2.98 -0.59 -10.21
CA THR A 161 1.88 0.25 -9.71
C THR A 161 0.55 -0.07 -10.40
N THR A 162 0.56 -0.34 -11.71
CA THR A 162 -0.64 -0.76 -12.45
C THR A 162 -1.14 -2.11 -11.98
N THR A 163 -0.26 -3.12 -11.89
CA THR A 163 -0.65 -4.47 -11.45
C THR A 163 -1.14 -4.47 -10.00
N HIS A 164 -0.45 -3.76 -9.12
CA HIS A 164 -0.80 -3.63 -7.70
C HIS A 164 -2.15 -2.90 -7.52
N TYR A 165 -2.42 -1.85 -8.30
CA TYR A 165 -3.71 -1.16 -8.30
C TYR A 165 -4.87 -2.08 -8.69
N TRP A 166 -4.79 -2.75 -9.84
CA TRP A 166 -5.89 -3.60 -10.32
C TRP A 166 -6.09 -4.84 -9.46
N THR A 167 -5.00 -5.47 -9.03
CA THR A 167 -5.08 -6.59 -8.08
C THR A 167 -5.70 -6.14 -6.76
N GLY A 168 -5.63 -4.85 -6.42
CA GLY A 168 -6.15 -4.29 -5.16
C GLY A 168 -7.68 -4.28 -5.16
N TRP A 169 -8.26 -3.89 -6.30
CA TRP A 169 -9.70 -3.99 -6.54
C TRP A 169 -10.20 -5.44 -6.49
N ILE A 170 -9.45 -6.38 -7.08
CA ILE A 170 -9.81 -7.80 -7.02
C ILE A 170 -9.72 -8.31 -5.58
N ALA A 171 -8.67 -7.96 -4.84
CA ALA A 171 -8.49 -8.37 -3.45
C ALA A 171 -9.61 -7.86 -2.54
N ILE A 172 -9.95 -6.56 -2.60
CA ILE A 172 -11.02 -6.01 -1.75
C ILE A 172 -12.40 -6.58 -2.14
N GLY A 173 -12.66 -6.78 -3.43
CA GLY A 173 -13.86 -7.46 -3.91
C GLY A 173 -13.95 -8.89 -3.38
N ALA A 174 -12.85 -9.65 -3.42
CA ALA A 174 -12.79 -11.00 -2.89
C ALA A 174 -12.98 -11.04 -1.36
N VAL A 175 -12.46 -10.05 -0.63
CA VAL A 175 -12.70 -9.88 0.81
C VAL A 175 -14.19 -9.67 1.08
N LEU A 176 -14.86 -8.77 0.34
CA LEU A 176 -16.28 -8.51 0.51
C LEU A 176 -17.14 -9.74 0.23
N VAL A 177 -16.86 -10.46 -0.86
CA VAL A 177 -17.53 -11.72 -1.20
C VAL A 177 -17.31 -12.76 -0.09
N HIS A 178 -16.09 -12.89 0.42
CA HIS A 178 -15.78 -13.81 1.51
C HIS A 178 -16.49 -13.46 2.81
N VAL A 179 -16.52 -12.18 3.19
CA VAL A 179 -17.23 -11.70 4.38
C VAL A 179 -18.73 -11.96 4.27
N GLY A 180 -19.33 -11.71 3.10
CA GLY A 180 -20.74 -12.01 2.85
C GLY A 180 -21.02 -13.52 2.93
N ALA A 181 -20.22 -14.33 2.25
CA ALA A 181 -20.38 -15.79 2.21
C ALA A 181 -20.15 -16.47 3.57
N LYS A 182 -19.37 -15.84 4.47
CA LYS A 182 -19.04 -16.35 5.81
C LYS A 182 -19.67 -15.54 6.94
N ALA A 183 -20.68 -14.72 6.65
CA ALA A 183 -21.32 -13.87 7.65
C ALA A 183 -21.87 -14.65 8.86
N PRO A 184 -22.51 -15.84 8.72
CA PRO A 184 -22.96 -16.62 9.88
C PRO A 184 -21.80 -17.09 10.77
N GLU A 185 -20.75 -17.69 10.18
CA GLU A 185 -19.56 -18.14 10.91
C GLU A 185 -18.81 -16.97 11.57
N ILE A 186 -18.72 -15.84 10.88
CA ILE A 186 -18.08 -14.63 11.42
C ILE A 186 -18.88 -14.12 12.63
N ARG A 187 -20.22 -14.04 12.54
CA ARG A 187 -21.08 -13.59 13.63
C ARG A 187 -20.94 -14.47 14.86
N ARG A 188 -20.99 -15.80 14.70
CA ARG A 188 -20.80 -16.76 15.79
C ARG A 188 -19.40 -16.66 16.41
N GLY A 189 -18.36 -16.62 15.57
CA GLY A 189 -16.98 -16.51 16.01
C GLY A 189 -16.68 -15.21 16.77
N LEU A 190 -17.38 -14.11 16.46
CA LEU A 190 -17.25 -12.83 17.15
C LEU A 190 -18.17 -12.70 18.38
N ALA A 191 -19.27 -13.45 18.46
CA ALA A 191 -20.22 -13.41 19.58
C ALA A 191 -19.58 -13.81 20.92
N ARG A 192 -20.15 -13.33 22.04
CA ARG A 192 -19.72 -13.74 23.39
C ARG A 192 -19.91 -15.25 23.56
N ARG A 193 -18.93 -15.94 24.15
CA ARG A 193 -19.03 -17.39 24.43
C ARG A 193 -20.21 -17.68 25.36
N GLY A 194 -20.88 -18.80 25.11
CA GLY A 194 -22.10 -19.20 25.82
C GLY A 194 -23.33 -18.33 25.51
N SER A 195 -23.24 -17.32 24.63
CA SER A 195 -24.40 -16.56 24.20
C SER A 195 -25.18 -17.31 23.11
N PRO A 196 -26.51 -17.09 22.97
CA PRO A 196 -27.29 -17.67 21.87
C PRO A 196 -26.74 -17.32 20.48
N ALA A 197 -26.09 -16.16 20.35
CA ALA A 197 -25.46 -15.74 19.10
C ALA A 197 -24.23 -16.57 18.71
N ALA A 198 -23.58 -17.27 19.65
CA ALA A 198 -22.40 -18.08 19.37
C ALA A 198 -22.74 -19.42 18.68
N THR A 199 -23.98 -19.89 18.79
CA THR A 199 -24.47 -21.14 18.18
C THR A 199 -25.62 -20.89 17.21
N ALA A 200 -25.90 -19.63 16.87
CA ALA A 200 -27.01 -19.27 16.00
C ALA A 200 -26.95 -19.98 14.63
N GLY A 201 -28.05 -20.63 14.27
CA GLY A 201 -28.20 -21.36 13.01
C GLY A 201 -27.53 -22.74 12.96
N LEU A 202 -27.09 -23.27 14.11
CA LEU A 202 -26.62 -24.64 14.26
C LEU A 202 -27.70 -25.51 14.91
N ASP A 203 -27.69 -26.81 14.61
CA ASP A 203 -28.46 -27.80 15.39
C ASP A 203 -27.76 -28.14 16.72
N ASP A 204 -28.44 -28.89 17.59
CA ASP A 204 -27.95 -29.19 18.95
C ASP A 204 -26.62 -29.96 18.95
N GLU A 205 -26.43 -30.88 17.99
CA GLU A 205 -25.21 -31.68 17.85
C GLU A 205 -24.03 -30.79 17.43
N GLN A 206 -24.23 -29.95 16.41
CA GLN A 206 -23.25 -28.98 15.92
C GLN A 206 -22.91 -27.93 16.97
N ALA A 207 -23.91 -27.47 17.74
CA ALA A 207 -23.71 -26.52 18.82
C ALA A 207 -22.87 -27.12 19.96
N ALA A 208 -23.13 -28.39 20.31
CA ALA A 208 -22.35 -29.12 21.31
C ALA A 208 -20.90 -29.34 20.85
N GLU A 209 -20.69 -29.77 19.61
CA GLU A 209 -19.36 -29.95 19.02
C GLU A 209 -18.57 -28.64 19.00
N LEU A 210 -19.19 -27.55 18.52
CA LEU A 210 -18.55 -26.23 18.47
C LEU A 210 -18.17 -25.74 19.87
N THR A 211 -19.03 -25.97 20.86
CA THR A 211 -18.77 -25.59 22.26
C THR A 211 -17.61 -26.39 22.84
N ALA A 212 -17.56 -27.70 22.62
CA ALA A 212 -16.47 -28.55 23.07
C ALA A 212 -15.11 -28.10 22.49
N VAL A 213 -15.06 -27.78 21.19
CA VAL A 213 -13.86 -27.26 20.53
C VAL A 213 -13.44 -25.90 21.12
N ASP A 214 -14.39 -25.00 21.38
CA ASP A 214 -14.12 -23.69 21.99
C ASP A 214 -13.66 -23.80 23.46
N ASP A 215 -14.07 -24.85 24.18
CA ASP A 215 -13.66 -25.18 25.55
C ASP A 215 -12.25 -25.78 25.60
N GLU A 216 -11.95 -26.75 24.73
CA GLU A 216 -10.60 -27.32 24.56
C GLU A 216 -9.58 -26.25 24.11
N ALA A 217 -10.00 -25.32 23.26
CA ALA A 217 -9.21 -24.17 22.82
C ALA A 217 -8.77 -23.23 23.93
N GLU A 218 -9.53 -23.15 25.00
CA GLU A 218 -9.23 -22.31 26.16
C GLU A 218 -8.31 -23.01 27.15
N THR A 219 -8.49 -24.32 27.34
CA THR A 219 -7.76 -25.13 28.32
C THR A 219 -6.40 -25.63 27.80
N GLY A 220 -6.30 -25.98 26.51
CA GLY A 220 -5.09 -26.57 25.89
C GLY A 220 -4.27 -25.65 24.98
N GLY A 221 -4.68 -24.39 24.78
CA GLY A 221 -4.06 -23.48 23.83
C GLY A 221 -3.03 -22.51 24.43
N VAL A 222 -2.18 -21.92 23.56
CA VAL A 222 -1.44 -20.70 23.90
C VAL A 222 -2.46 -19.66 24.41
N PRO A 223 -2.31 -19.10 25.62
CA PRO A 223 -3.31 -18.22 26.20
C PRO A 223 -3.55 -17.04 25.25
N ARG A 224 -4.81 -16.63 25.08
CA ARG A 224 -5.22 -15.56 24.15
C ARG A 224 -4.33 -14.31 24.26
N ARG A 225 -3.96 -13.97 25.49
CA ARG A 225 -3.01 -12.90 25.85
C ARG A 225 -1.63 -13.11 25.23
N ALA A 226 -1.03 -14.30 25.31
CA ALA A 226 0.26 -14.60 24.71
C ALA A 226 0.22 -14.61 23.17
N PHE A 227 -0.85 -15.11 22.55
CA PHE A 227 -1.00 -15.05 21.09
C PHE A 227 -1.16 -13.61 20.59
N VAL A 228 -2.03 -12.82 21.22
CA VAL A 228 -2.22 -11.41 20.87
C VAL A 228 -0.96 -10.60 21.17
N LEU A 229 -0.26 -10.89 22.26
CA LEU A 229 1.02 -10.27 22.58
C LEU A 229 2.08 -10.64 21.55
N ALA A 230 2.21 -11.90 21.14
CA ALA A 230 3.18 -12.32 20.13
C ALA A 230 2.86 -11.74 18.74
N ALA A 231 1.59 -11.75 18.33
CA ALA A 231 1.16 -11.12 17.09
C ALA A 231 1.34 -9.60 17.13
N GLY A 232 1.01 -8.97 18.25
CA GLY A 232 1.20 -7.54 18.50
C GLY A 232 2.68 -7.14 18.58
N LEU A 233 3.54 -7.99 19.15
CA LEU A 233 4.98 -7.81 19.17
C LEU A 233 5.59 -8.05 17.79
N ALA A 234 5.09 -9.00 17.00
CA ALA A 234 5.55 -9.21 15.62
C ALA A 234 5.13 -8.05 14.70
N VAL A 235 3.85 -7.66 14.75
CA VAL A 235 3.33 -6.48 14.04
C VAL A 235 4.03 -5.22 14.53
N GLY A 236 4.21 -5.06 15.84
CA GLY A 236 4.88 -3.93 16.47
C GLY A 236 6.35 -3.86 16.12
N ALA A 237 7.07 -4.99 16.12
CA ALA A 237 8.46 -5.08 15.69
C ALA A 237 8.60 -4.73 14.21
N VAL A 238 7.83 -5.36 13.32
CA VAL A 238 7.83 -5.05 11.88
C VAL A 238 7.46 -3.58 11.62
N THR A 239 6.47 -3.04 12.34
CA THR A 239 6.09 -1.63 12.25
C THR A 239 7.22 -0.72 12.75
N LEU A 240 7.82 -1.02 13.90
CA LEU A 240 8.89 -0.22 14.48
C LEU A 240 10.16 -0.26 13.63
N THR A 241 10.52 -1.43 13.08
CA THR A 241 11.72 -1.63 12.28
C THR A 241 11.59 -1.11 10.85
N THR A 242 10.37 -1.01 10.30
CA THR A 242 10.16 -0.69 8.88
C THR A 242 9.40 0.62 8.64
N VAL A 243 8.50 1.02 9.55
CA VAL A 243 7.67 2.25 9.47
C VAL A 243 8.24 3.38 10.34
N GLY A 244 9.17 3.09 11.25
CA GLY A 244 9.90 4.10 12.01
C GLY A 244 10.54 5.17 11.10
N GLN A 245 10.88 4.85 9.85
CA GLN A 245 11.42 5.80 8.87
C GLN A 245 10.38 6.84 8.39
N SER A 246 9.08 6.56 8.49
CA SER A 246 8.02 7.53 8.18
C SER A 246 7.77 8.52 9.33
N PHE A 247 8.23 8.23 10.55
CA PHE A 247 8.06 9.06 11.75
C PHE A 247 9.42 9.48 12.33
N THR A 248 9.76 10.76 12.20
CA THR A 248 11.09 11.29 12.55
C THR A 248 11.62 10.89 13.96
N PRO A 249 10.79 10.80 15.02
CA PRO A 249 11.24 10.32 16.33
C PRO A 249 11.67 8.84 16.35
N LEU A 250 11.06 8.01 15.50
CA LEU A 250 11.27 6.56 15.44
C LEU A 250 12.28 6.12 14.37
N ALA A 251 12.75 7.04 13.53
CA ALA A 251 13.69 6.75 12.44
C ALA A 251 15.01 6.14 12.94
N ARG A 252 15.42 6.44 14.17
CA ARG A 252 16.64 5.91 14.81
C ARG A 252 16.57 4.43 15.19
N VAL A 253 15.37 3.82 15.20
CA VAL A 253 15.14 2.43 15.60
C VAL A 253 14.85 1.53 14.39
N SER A 254 14.80 2.11 13.18
CA SER A 254 14.57 1.36 11.95
C SER A 254 15.87 0.74 11.42
N VAL A 255 16.14 -0.50 11.81
CA VAL A 255 17.34 -1.26 11.43
C VAL A 255 17.18 -2.00 10.09
N LEU A 256 15.94 -2.25 9.64
CA LEU A 256 15.65 -3.08 8.47
C LEU A 256 15.06 -2.31 7.27
N GLY A 257 14.84 -1.01 7.41
CA GLY A 257 14.34 -0.22 6.29
C GLY A 257 15.47 0.04 5.28
N PRO A 258 15.26 -0.21 3.97
CA PRO A 258 16.31 -0.17 2.95
C PRO A 258 16.97 1.21 2.81
N ARG A 259 16.36 2.28 3.34
CA ARG A 259 16.94 3.63 3.36
C ARG A 259 16.84 4.29 4.73
N ILE A 260 17.98 4.42 5.40
CA ILE A 260 18.08 5.04 6.71
C ILE A 260 18.11 6.56 6.54
N ALA A 261 17.24 7.29 7.25
CA ALA A 261 17.26 8.76 7.25
C ALA A 261 18.62 9.26 7.78
N GLY A 262 19.24 10.21 7.07
CA GLY A 262 20.60 10.68 7.38
C GLY A 262 21.71 9.97 6.60
N VAL A 263 21.41 8.86 5.89
CA VAL A 263 22.38 8.14 5.06
C VAL A 263 22.16 8.47 3.59
N GLY A 264 23.21 8.92 2.91
CA GLY A 264 23.22 9.37 1.52
C GLY A 264 23.93 10.73 1.37
N PRO A 265 24.18 11.20 0.14
CA PRO A 265 24.73 12.53 -0.09
C PRO A 265 23.92 13.59 0.66
N GLN A 266 24.61 14.53 1.31
CA GLN A 266 24.01 15.65 2.04
C GLN A 266 23.01 15.23 3.15
N GLY A 267 23.16 14.01 3.68
CA GLY A 267 22.33 13.47 4.75
C GLY A 267 20.90 13.10 4.32
N LEU A 268 20.64 12.97 3.02
CA LEU A 268 19.32 12.58 2.49
C LEU A 268 19.42 11.32 1.62
N PRO A 269 18.53 10.32 1.80
CA PRO A 269 18.56 9.11 0.98
C PRO A 269 18.22 9.38 -0.50
N VAL A 270 18.86 8.64 -1.40
CA VAL A 270 18.72 8.77 -2.86
C VAL A 270 17.93 7.59 -3.41
N ARG A 271 16.86 7.87 -4.18
CA ARG A 271 16.09 6.85 -4.90
C ARG A 271 16.71 6.41 -6.22
N GLN A 272 17.13 7.39 -7.00
CA GLN A 272 17.67 7.20 -8.34
C GLN A 272 18.90 8.09 -8.45
N THR A 273 20.05 7.54 -8.78
CA THR A 273 21.29 8.31 -8.95
C THR A 273 21.26 9.09 -10.27
N ALA A 274 22.07 10.14 -10.36
CA ALA A 274 22.27 10.89 -11.60
C ALA A 274 22.87 10.01 -12.70
N GLU A 275 23.77 9.10 -12.32
CA GLU A 275 24.37 8.12 -13.23
C GLU A 275 23.30 7.24 -13.87
N LYS A 276 22.39 6.65 -13.07
CA LYS A 276 21.29 5.82 -13.58
C LYS A 276 20.30 6.63 -14.44
N ALA A 277 20.19 7.94 -14.20
CA ALA A 277 19.34 8.82 -14.98
C ALA A 277 20.03 9.38 -16.25
N GLY A 278 21.35 9.20 -16.40
CA GLY A 278 22.14 9.79 -17.49
C GLY A 278 22.26 11.32 -17.39
N THR A 279 22.25 11.87 -16.18
CA THR A 279 22.22 13.33 -15.92
C THR A 279 23.42 13.81 -15.09
N THR A 280 24.56 13.13 -15.20
CA THR A 280 25.78 13.47 -14.45
C THR A 280 26.53 14.68 -15.00
N ASP A 281 26.36 14.98 -16.29
CA ASP A 281 27.10 16.02 -16.99
C ASP A 281 26.22 17.26 -17.20
N VAL A 282 26.00 18.02 -16.12
CA VAL A 282 25.31 19.31 -16.21
C VAL A 282 26.35 20.43 -16.22
N GLY A 283 26.60 20.97 -17.41
CA GLY A 283 27.60 22.02 -17.65
C GLY A 283 27.11 23.44 -17.37
N ALA A 284 28.00 24.40 -17.60
CA ALA A 284 27.72 25.84 -17.45
C ALA A 284 26.69 26.38 -18.47
N ASP A 285 26.40 25.61 -19.51
CA ASP A 285 25.39 25.86 -20.53
C ASP A 285 23.97 25.51 -20.08
N TYR A 286 23.79 24.94 -18.87
CA TYR A 286 22.47 24.65 -18.30
C TYR A 286 21.52 25.85 -18.38
N ARG A 287 20.29 25.62 -18.84
CA ARG A 287 19.19 26.58 -18.81
C ARG A 287 17.92 25.95 -18.26
N LEU A 288 17.24 26.71 -17.39
CA LEU A 288 15.85 26.47 -17.03
C LEU A 288 14.95 27.29 -17.96
N VAL A 289 14.10 26.61 -18.72
CA VAL A 289 13.07 27.26 -19.55
C VAL A 289 11.76 27.32 -18.77
N VAL A 290 11.20 28.52 -18.58
CA VAL A 290 9.84 28.70 -18.07
C VAL A 290 8.99 29.25 -19.21
N GLU A 291 8.07 28.42 -19.70
CA GLU A 291 7.14 28.81 -20.75
C GLU A 291 5.98 29.62 -20.15
N GLY A 292 5.61 30.69 -20.85
CA GLY A 292 4.52 31.58 -20.49
C GLY A 292 4.41 32.69 -21.53
N PRO A 293 3.48 33.64 -21.38
CA PRO A 293 3.41 34.82 -22.23
C PRO A 293 4.75 35.56 -22.35
N GLN A 294 5.55 35.57 -21.27
CA GLN A 294 6.93 35.98 -21.27
C GLN A 294 7.82 34.76 -21.03
N ARG A 295 8.37 34.19 -22.10
CA ARG A 295 9.31 33.07 -22.00
C ARG A 295 10.57 33.50 -21.24
N LEU A 296 10.93 32.74 -20.21
CA LEU A 296 12.17 32.93 -19.46
C LEU A 296 13.15 31.80 -19.79
N GLU A 297 14.40 32.15 -20.09
CA GLU A 297 15.50 31.19 -20.22
C GLU A 297 16.59 31.59 -19.22
N LEU A 298 16.62 30.92 -18.07
CA LEU A 298 17.41 31.31 -16.92
C LEU A 298 18.63 30.41 -16.78
N SER A 299 19.82 31.00 -16.69
CA SER A 299 21.02 30.29 -16.26
C SER A 299 20.97 29.97 -14.76
N LEU A 300 21.90 29.14 -14.28
CA LEU A 300 22.02 28.89 -12.85
C LEU A 300 22.34 30.17 -12.07
N ALA A 301 23.16 31.06 -12.63
CA ALA A 301 23.48 32.35 -12.01
C ALA A 301 22.25 33.25 -11.90
N ASP A 302 21.40 33.27 -12.93
CA ASP A 302 20.13 34.01 -12.88
C ASP A 302 19.22 33.48 -11.78
N LEU A 303 19.08 32.15 -11.66
CA LEU A 303 18.30 31.52 -10.61
C LEU A 303 18.82 31.80 -9.20
N GLN A 304 20.13 31.93 -9.03
CA GLN A 304 20.75 32.32 -7.76
C GLN A 304 20.49 33.79 -7.43
N ALA A 305 20.35 34.66 -8.44
CA ALA A 305 20.02 36.07 -8.28
C ALA A 305 18.53 36.33 -7.99
N PHE A 306 17.64 35.39 -8.31
CA PHE A 306 16.23 35.46 -7.91
C PHE A 306 16.05 35.44 -6.38
N PRO A 307 14.95 36.00 -5.83
CA PRO A 307 14.63 35.92 -4.41
C PRO A 307 14.62 34.48 -3.89
N GLN A 308 15.54 34.18 -2.97
CA GLN A 308 15.69 32.84 -2.38
C GLN A 308 14.77 32.65 -1.17
N ARG A 309 14.22 31.44 -1.03
CA ARG A 309 13.38 31.04 0.09
C ARG A 309 13.83 29.70 0.64
N THR A 310 13.75 29.56 1.96
CA THR A 310 14.18 28.36 2.68
C THR A 310 12.98 27.71 3.37
N GLU A 311 12.78 26.43 3.11
CA GLU A 311 11.66 25.64 3.61
C GLU A 311 12.11 24.32 4.19
N ARG A 312 11.55 23.94 5.35
CA ARG A 312 11.73 22.60 5.92
C ARG A 312 10.58 21.70 5.47
N LEU A 313 10.88 20.76 4.57
CA LEU A 313 9.87 19.87 3.96
C LEU A 313 10.34 18.41 3.98
N PRO A 314 9.40 17.46 4.20
CA PRO A 314 9.70 16.05 4.02
C PRO A 314 9.74 15.67 2.54
N ILE A 315 10.69 14.84 2.16
CA ILE A 315 10.56 13.97 1.00
C ILE A 315 9.93 12.65 1.47
N SER A 316 8.86 12.21 0.82
CA SER A 316 8.08 11.04 1.23
C SER A 316 7.93 10.08 0.07
N CYS A 317 8.57 8.92 0.16
CA CYS A 317 8.63 7.97 -0.94
C CYS A 317 7.43 7.01 -0.94
N VAL A 318 7.10 6.48 -2.11
CA VAL A 318 5.99 5.51 -2.27
C VAL A 318 6.32 4.15 -1.63
N GLU A 319 7.59 3.87 -1.37
CA GLU A 319 8.08 2.68 -0.68
C GLU A 319 7.96 2.80 0.86
N GLY A 320 7.50 3.94 1.38
CA GLY A 320 7.16 4.12 2.79
C GLY A 320 8.19 4.88 3.63
N TRP A 321 9.41 5.09 3.15
CA TRP A 321 10.40 5.91 3.86
C TRP A 321 10.15 7.41 3.64
N SER A 322 10.52 8.23 4.63
CA SER A 322 10.48 9.69 4.50
C SER A 322 11.62 10.35 5.27
N ALA A 323 12.06 11.52 4.82
CA ALA A 323 13.08 12.28 5.53
C ALA A 323 12.80 13.78 5.42
N ASN A 324 12.92 14.50 6.54
CA ASN A 324 12.87 15.96 6.51
C ASN A 324 14.22 16.51 6.07
N ALA A 325 14.19 17.55 5.26
CA ALA A 325 15.36 18.32 4.90
C ALA A 325 15.02 19.81 4.82
N THR A 326 16.06 20.63 4.83
CA THR A 326 15.97 22.07 4.59
C THR A 326 16.31 22.33 3.12
N TRP A 327 15.39 22.93 2.39
CA TRP A 327 15.53 23.22 0.96
C TRP A 327 15.59 24.73 0.76
N THR A 328 16.52 25.19 -0.06
CA THR A 328 16.62 26.61 -0.43
C THR A 328 16.60 26.75 -1.94
N GLY A 329 15.80 27.68 -2.46
CA GLY A 329 15.70 27.98 -3.88
C GLY A 329 14.67 29.04 -4.21
N VAL A 330 14.27 29.09 -5.47
CA VAL A 330 13.29 30.07 -5.97
C VAL A 330 11.88 29.52 -5.78
N ARG A 331 10.92 30.36 -5.36
CA ARG A 331 9.51 29.95 -5.29
C ARG A 331 8.98 29.75 -6.71
N LEU A 332 8.31 28.62 -6.92
CA LEU A 332 7.70 28.33 -8.22
C LEU A 332 6.70 29.43 -8.61
N ALA A 333 5.84 29.85 -7.67
CA ALA A 333 4.86 30.91 -7.90
C ALA A 333 5.49 32.21 -8.45
N ASP A 334 6.66 32.60 -7.95
CA ASP A 334 7.32 33.86 -8.33
C ASP A 334 7.89 33.75 -9.77
N LEU A 335 8.37 32.57 -10.17
CA LEU A 335 8.80 32.31 -11.55
C LEU A 335 7.62 32.27 -12.52
N LEU A 336 6.50 31.67 -12.12
CA LEU A 336 5.28 31.63 -12.94
C LEU A 336 4.73 33.04 -13.15
N GLU A 337 4.73 33.87 -12.11
CA GLU A 337 4.36 35.28 -12.19
C GLU A 337 5.29 36.06 -13.13
N ALA A 338 6.61 35.88 -13.00
CA ALA A 338 7.60 36.51 -13.88
C ALA A 338 7.47 36.06 -15.35
N ALA A 339 6.98 34.84 -15.60
CA ALA A 339 6.68 34.33 -16.93
C ALA A 339 5.32 34.81 -17.47
N GLY A 340 4.56 35.60 -16.70
CA GLY A 340 3.26 36.13 -17.07
C GLY A 340 2.09 35.12 -16.94
N LEU A 341 2.26 34.03 -16.18
CA LEU A 341 1.21 33.05 -15.97
C LEU A 341 0.26 33.46 -14.84
N PRO A 342 -1.07 33.26 -15.00
CA PRO A 342 -2.03 33.53 -13.94
C PRO A 342 -1.73 32.75 -12.64
N PRO A 343 -2.04 33.32 -11.47
CA PRO A 343 -1.94 32.58 -10.21
C PRO A 343 -2.80 31.32 -10.23
N GLY A 344 -2.20 30.19 -9.87
CA GLY A 344 -2.91 28.91 -9.84
C GLY A 344 -2.99 28.20 -11.20
N THR A 345 -2.26 28.63 -12.22
CA THR A 345 -2.03 27.80 -13.40
C THR A 345 -1.38 26.48 -13.00
N GLU A 346 -1.99 25.36 -13.38
CA GLU A 346 -1.35 24.05 -13.32
C GLU A 346 -0.17 24.03 -14.29
N VAL A 347 0.95 23.42 -13.88
CA VAL A 347 2.17 23.36 -14.70
C VAL A 347 2.74 21.96 -14.77
N THR A 348 3.42 21.64 -15.86
CA THR A 348 4.30 20.48 -15.97
C THR A 348 5.74 20.90 -15.67
N VAL A 349 6.47 20.04 -14.97
CA VAL A 349 7.90 20.22 -14.66
C VAL A 349 8.65 19.03 -15.25
N GLU A 350 9.53 19.32 -16.21
CA GLU A 350 10.28 18.32 -16.97
C GLU A 350 11.74 18.21 -16.48
N SER A 351 12.22 16.97 -16.44
CA SER A 351 13.60 16.60 -16.15
C SER A 351 14.45 16.51 -17.41
N LEU A 352 15.76 16.71 -17.24
CA LEU A 352 16.81 16.42 -18.22
C LEU A 352 16.86 14.94 -18.63
N GLN A 353 16.42 14.03 -17.76
CA GLN A 353 16.41 12.59 -18.02
C GLN A 353 15.68 12.28 -19.35
N THR A 354 16.21 11.42 -20.21
CA THR A 354 15.64 11.19 -21.56
C THR A 354 14.55 10.11 -21.64
N GLY A 355 14.37 9.32 -20.57
CA GLY A 355 13.36 8.25 -20.51
C GLY A 355 12.75 8.09 -19.12
N GLY A 356 11.75 7.20 -18.98
CA GLY A 356 11.11 6.88 -17.69
C GLY A 356 9.85 7.68 -17.37
N LEU A 357 8.93 7.04 -16.64
CA LEU A 357 7.57 7.54 -16.41
C LEU A 357 7.46 8.82 -15.58
N TYR A 358 8.49 9.13 -14.78
CA TYR A 358 8.50 10.30 -13.89
C TYR A 358 9.43 11.42 -14.40
N ARG A 359 9.78 11.41 -15.69
CA ARG A 359 10.52 12.51 -16.35
C ARG A 359 9.75 13.82 -16.29
N VAL A 360 8.41 13.74 -16.36
CA VAL A 360 7.51 14.90 -16.30
C VAL A 360 6.58 14.74 -15.11
N SER A 361 6.42 15.80 -14.34
CA SER A 361 5.54 15.84 -13.17
C SER A 361 4.55 17.00 -13.30
N THR A 362 3.26 16.71 -13.15
CA THR A 362 2.22 17.75 -13.09
C THR A 362 2.12 18.33 -11.69
N VAL A 363 2.24 19.64 -11.58
CA VAL A 363 2.08 20.43 -10.36
C VAL A 363 0.75 21.16 -10.43
N SER A 364 -0.24 20.61 -9.72
CA SER A 364 -1.60 21.15 -9.70
C SER A 364 -1.65 22.56 -9.11
N ALA A 365 -2.72 23.30 -9.46
CA ALA A 365 -2.95 24.67 -9.03
C ALA A 365 -2.68 24.94 -7.52
N PRO A 366 -3.16 24.11 -6.56
CA PRO A 366 -2.88 24.34 -5.14
C PRO A 366 -1.39 24.28 -4.78
N HIS A 367 -0.61 23.46 -5.49
CA HIS A 367 0.83 23.33 -5.26
C HIS A 367 1.61 24.40 -6.01
N ALA A 368 1.21 24.74 -7.24
CA ALA A 368 1.86 25.77 -8.04
C ALA A 368 1.82 27.14 -7.35
N ARG A 369 0.67 27.50 -6.75
CA ARG A 369 0.50 28.74 -5.97
C ARG A 369 1.07 28.70 -4.55
N SER A 370 1.49 27.54 -4.06
CA SER A 370 1.91 27.40 -2.67
C SER A 370 3.17 28.22 -2.41
N PRO A 371 3.23 29.04 -1.35
CA PRO A 371 4.43 29.80 -1.03
C PRO A 371 5.61 28.92 -0.64
N ARG A 372 5.36 27.63 -0.38
CA ARG A 372 6.35 26.64 0.06
C ARG A 372 6.85 25.73 -1.07
N THR A 373 6.32 25.87 -2.29
CA THR A 373 6.81 25.11 -3.44
C THR A 373 8.04 25.80 -4.03
N LEU A 374 9.16 25.08 -4.09
CA LEU A 374 10.43 25.61 -4.55
C LEU A 374 10.93 24.83 -5.78
N LEU A 375 11.60 25.56 -6.67
CA LEU A 375 12.70 25.02 -7.46
C LEU A 375 13.96 25.20 -6.61
N ALA A 376 14.30 24.15 -5.87
CA ALA A 376 15.43 24.14 -4.94
C ALA A 376 16.76 24.05 -5.68
N LEU A 377 17.73 24.82 -5.17
CA LEU A 377 19.13 24.88 -5.62
C LEU A 377 20.08 24.31 -4.55
N ARG A 378 19.64 24.31 -3.29
CA ARG A 378 20.42 23.85 -2.14
C ARG A 378 19.62 22.88 -1.26
N LEU A 379 20.33 21.93 -0.68
CA LEU A 379 19.85 20.94 0.27
C LEU A 379 20.71 21.01 1.54
N ASN A 380 20.06 21.18 2.69
CA ASN A 380 20.69 21.23 4.01
C ASN A 380 21.82 22.27 4.11
N GLY A 381 21.67 23.39 3.39
CA GLY A 381 22.65 24.48 3.41
C GLY A 381 23.78 24.33 2.40
N GLU A 382 23.85 23.24 1.64
CA GLU A 382 24.85 22.99 0.59
C GLU A 382 24.21 23.01 -0.80
N GLU A 383 24.98 23.28 -1.84
CA GLU A 383 24.52 23.11 -3.23
C GLU A 383 24.07 21.67 -3.48
N LEU A 384 23.01 21.47 -4.28
CA LEU A 384 22.51 20.13 -4.55
C LEU A 384 23.62 19.21 -5.10
N ALA A 385 23.73 18.01 -4.53
CA ALA A 385 24.52 16.94 -5.13
C ALA A 385 23.86 16.48 -6.44
N PRO A 386 24.64 15.94 -7.41
CA PRO A 386 24.09 15.38 -8.65
C PRO A 386 22.93 14.42 -8.41
N ASP A 387 23.07 13.51 -7.44
CA ASP A 387 22.04 12.53 -7.09
C ASP A 387 20.77 13.14 -6.48
N HIS A 388 20.84 14.35 -5.94
CA HIS A 388 19.70 15.09 -5.41
C HIS A 388 19.09 16.06 -6.42
N GLY A 389 19.57 16.06 -7.66
CA GLY A 389 18.97 16.82 -8.74
C GLY A 389 19.67 18.14 -9.04
N TYR A 390 20.98 18.24 -8.80
CA TYR A 390 21.78 19.36 -9.30
C TYR A 390 21.49 19.63 -10.79
N PRO A 391 21.37 20.90 -11.23
CA PRO A 391 21.45 22.13 -10.43
C PRO A 391 20.10 22.54 -9.83
N VAL A 392 18.99 22.01 -10.34
CA VAL A 392 17.63 22.40 -9.94
C VAL A 392 16.75 21.19 -9.73
N ARG A 393 16.03 21.14 -8.60
CA ARG A 393 14.96 20.16 -8.36
C ARG A 393 13.66 20.83 -7.92
N LEU A 394 12.54 20.20 -8.25
CA LEU A 394 11.26 20.52 -7.65
C LEU A 394 11.17 19.97 -6.22
N ILE A 395 10.68 20.78 -5.30
CA ILE A 395 10.19 20.33 -4.00
C ILE A 395 8.89 21.08 -3.65
N ALA A 396 7.79 20.35 -3.60
CA ALA A 396 6.48 20.87 -3.24
C ALA A 396 5.93 20.12 -2.01
N PRO A 397 5.26 20.80 -1.07
CA PRO A 397 4.75 20.16 0.13
C PRO A 397 3.68 19.11 -0.21
N ASN A 398 3.52 18.12 0.68
CA ASN A 398 2.44 17.12 0.61
C ASN A 398 2.36 16.30 -0.69
N ARG A 399 3.48 16.05 -1.38
CA ARG A 399 3.52 15.31 -2.64
C ARG A 399 4.39 14.04 -2.56
N PRO A 400 4.05 13.00 -3.35
CA PRO A 400 4.89 11.82 -3.49
C PRO A 400 6.29 12.18 -3.98
N GLY A 401 7.31 11.55 -3.42
CA GLY A 401 8.71 11.76 -3.77
C GLY A 401 9.01 11.49 -5.24
N VAL A 402 8.27 10.56 -5.86
CA VAL A 402 8.37 10.25 -7.29
C VAL A 402 7.89 11.39 -8.19
N MET A 403 7.10 12.33 -7.65
CA MET A 403 6.62 13.52 -8.36
C MET A 403 7.46 14.78 -8.06
N GLN A 404 8.54 14.65 -7.30
CA GLN A 404 9.48 15.75 -6.98
C GLN A 404 10.63 15.72 -7.99
N THR A 405 10.35 16.19 -9.22
CA THR A 405 11.25 16.12 -10.37
C THR A 405 12.65 16.62 -10.04
N LYS A 406 13.67 15.86 -10.42
CA LYS A 406 15.09 16.22 -10.29
C LYS A 406 15.66 16.62 -11.66
N TRP A 407 16.78 17.36 -11.66
CA TRP A 407 17.45 17.80 -12.89
C TRP A 407 16.48 18.57 -13.80
N VAL A 408 15.75 19.52 -13.22
CA VAL A 408 14.66 20.23 -13.90
C VAL A 408 15.24 21.07 -15.03
N THR A 409 14.64 21.03 -16.20
CA THR A 409 15.06 21.83 -17.38
C THR A 409 13.94 22.70 -17.92
N ARG A 410 12.67 22.32 -17.68
CA ARG A 410 11.53 23.05 -18.22
C ARG A 410 10.36 23.08 -17.25
N VAL A 411 9.70 24.22 -17.20
CA VAL A 411 8.38 24.41 -16.57
C VAL A 411 7.46 24.98 -17.64
N ALA A 412 6.30 24.36 -17.84
CA ALA A 412 5.33 24.82 -18.83
C ALA A 412 3.90 24.75 -18.30
N PRO A 413 2.96 25.55 -18.83
CA PRO A 413 1.54 25.38 -18.52
C PRO A 413 1.10 23.94 -18.78
N GLY A 414 0.37 23.36 -17.83
CA GLY A 414 -0.24 22.06 -18.00
C GLY A 414 -1.23 22.12 -19.17
N THR A 415 -1.26 21.10 -20.01
CA THR A 415 -2.15 21.03 -21.19
C THR A 415 -3.63 20.79 -20.82
N GLY A 416 -4.06 21.22 -19.63
CA GLY A 416 -5.42 21.08 -19.10
C GLY A 416 -6.34 22.23 -19.53
N GLY A 417 -6.61 22.32 -20.84
CA GLY A 417 -7.78 22.99 -21.42
C GLY A 417 -7.74 24.50 -21.62
N ILE A 418 -7.29 24.97 -22.80
CA ILE A 418 -8.12 25.66 -23.83
C ILE A 418 -7.46 25.37 -25.20
N GLY A 419 -8.19 24.72 -26.11
CA GLY A 419 -7.86 24.64 -27.54
C GLY A 419 -7.92 23.24 -28.16
N GLY A 420 -9.06 22.90 -28.78
CA GLY A 420 -9.23 21.75 -29.69
C GLY A 420 -10.29 20.75 -29.26
#